data_AF-A0A931REX4-F1
#
_entry.id   AF-A0A931REX4-F1
#
_cell.length_a   1.000
_cell.length_b   1.000
_cell.length_c   1.000
_cell.angle_alpha   90.00
_cell.angle_beta   90.00
_cell.angle_gamma   90.00
#
_symmetry.space_group_name_H-M   'P 1'
#
loop_
_entity.id
_entity.type
_entity.pdbx_description
1 polymer ?
#
loop_
_entity_poly.entity_id
_entity_poly.type
_entity_poly.pdbx_seq_one_letter_code
_entity_poly.pdbx_strand_id
1 'polypeptide(L)'
;MLQKLQEKKKTLDNKRSHLIKLKDELVLIEKQINEREDKRKQTIAHLEIEGKEFETKNEQLKLQNEKLSKEKTLCPTCNQPISGEKNREIILNNKKQIEENNEKLKDLRQKIEKYKVVILPEYQLAKGKDMEVKKLEEETKEYFETTKTLLELDKYSQAYMKLQQAEVAVKTHQETLIDLEKIYKIKSKDLEKSQNFKENLDKFSKTLEEIEEKLEGKMEVKKELSQKVLDLSGRAGEAKQLIDRTIQIENLFNLKKKEKNKLTKEKEIFEELSLAFGKRGIQAMIIEAAIPEIEDEANRLLNKLTEGRMKVRFETQKETKTKVQTSEGKVHALVETLDIIISDEMGERNYDLYSGGETFRVNFAIRLAISKLLTHRAGAKLQFLIIDEGFGTQDATGRARLIEVIDAIKDDFEKILIITHLEELKDEFPVRIEVSKDASGSTFEMVGA
;
A
#
# COMPACT_ATOMS: atom_id res chain seq x y z
N MET A 1 11.50 95.75 -12.97
CA MET A 1 10.62 96.81 -13.52
C MET A 1 9.23 96.75 -12.91
N LEU A 2 8.56 95.58 -12.91
CA LEU A 2 7.22 95.37 -12.32
C LEU A 2 7.11 95.80 -10.84
N GLN A 3 8.07 95.42 -10.00
CA GLN A 3 8.09 95.78 -8.56
C GLN A 3 8.09 97.31 -8.32
N LYS A 4 8.88 98.09 -9.07
CA LYS A 4 8.97 99.55 -8.90
C LYS A 4 7.66 100.28 -9.24
N LEU A 5 6.89 99.76 -10.21
CA LEU A 5 5.58 100.34 -10.58
C LEU A 5 4.50 100.01 -9.56
N GLN A 6 4.55 98.84 -8.91
CA GLN A 6 3.62 98.44 -7.85
C GLN A 6 3.76 99.34 -6.60
N GLU A 7 4.99 99.73 -6.24
CA GLU A 7 5.23 100.66 -5.12
C GLU A 7 4.65 102.06 -5.39
N LYS A 8 4.87 102.61 -6.59
CA LYS A 8 4.36 103.95 -6.98
C LYS A 8 2.82 104.02 -6.95
N LYS A 9 2.13 102.94 -7.35
CA LYS A 9 0.66 102.84 -7.28
C LYS A 9 0.16 102.92 -5.83
N LYS A 10 0.83 102.24 -4.90
CA LYS A 10 0.42 102.19 -3.48
C LYS A 10 0.45 103.57 -2.82
N THR A 11 1.46 104.39 -3.13
CA THR A 11 1.57 105.77 -2.60
C THR A 11 0.48 106.71 -3.13
N LEU A 12 0.09 106.60 -4.39
CA LEU A 12 -0.94 107.45 -4.99
C LEU A 12 -2.36 107.06 -4.52
N ASP A 13 -2.59 105.79 -4.19
CA ASP A 13 -3.88 105.30 -3.66
C ASP A 13 -4.23 105.97 -2.32
N ASN A 14 -3.26 106.08 -1.41
CA ASN A 14 -3.45 106.72 -0.09
C ASN A 14 -3.86 108.20 -0.20
N LYS A 15 -3.26 108.95 -1.13
CA LYS A 15 -3.58 110.37 -1.36
C LYS A 15 -4.99 110.54 -1.94
N ARG A 16 -5.39 109.64 -2.84
CA ARG A 16 -6.74 109.63 -3.43
C ARG A 16 -7.82 109.34 -2.40
N SER A 17 -7.59 108.41 -1.46
CA SER A 17 -8.51 108.15 -0.36
C SER A 17 -8.69 109.35 0.57
N HIS A 18 -7.64 110.15 0.77
CA HIS A 18 -7.71 111.35 1.61
C HIS A 18 -8.51 112.49 0.95
N LEU A 19 -8.31 112.70 -0.36
CA LEU A 19 -9.07 113.68 -1.16
C LEU A 19 -10.58 113.46 -1.08
N ILE A 20 -11.03 112.21 -1.15
CA ILE A 20 -12.47 111.88 -1.12
C ILE A 20 -13.09 112.28 0.22
N LYS A 21 -12.43 111.98 1.34
CA LYS A 21 -12.93 112.33 2.69
C LYS A 21 -13.08 113.84 2.90
N LEU A 22 -12.12 114.62 2.43
CA LEU A 22 -12.14 116.09 2.58
C LEU A 22 -13.28 116.74 1.79
N LYS A 23 -13.61 116.21 0.59
CA LYS A 23 -14.76 116.69 -0.19
C LYS A 23 -16.09 116.44 0.51
N ASP A 24 -16.27 115.26 1.10
CA ASP A 24 -17.51 114.91 1.80
C ASP A 24 -17.74 115.81 3.04
N GLU A 25 -16.67 116.13 3.77
CA GLU A 25 -16.75 117.02 4.92
C GLU A 25 -17.11 118.47 4.56
N LEU A 26 -16.69 118.94 3.39
CA LEU A 26 -16.94 120.31 2.92
C LEU A 26 -18.42 120.52 2.59
N VAL A 27 -19.03 119.55 1.90
CA VAL A 27 -20.47 119.55 1.57
C VAL A 27 -21.34 119.62 2.82
N LEU A 28 -20.94 118.96 3.90
CA LEU A 28 -21.70 118.95 5.15
C LEU A 28 -21.73 120.33 5.84
N ILE A 29 -20.62 121.06 5.80
CA ILE A 29 -20.50 122.39 6.43
C ILE A 29 -21.34 123.42 5.68
N GLU A 30 -21.35 123.40 4.34
CA GLU A 30 -22.16 124.31 3.52
C GLU A 30 -23.66 124.17 3.80
N LYS A 31 -24.13 122.93 4.02
CA LYS A 31 -25.53 122.66 4.37
C LYS A 31 -25.93 123.31 5.71
N GLN A 32 -25.07 123.25 6.72
CA GLN A 32 -25.34 123.81 8.04
C GLN A 32 -25.42 125.35 8.04
N ILE A 33 -24.64 126.01 7.17
CA ILE A 33 -24.67 127.47 7.01
C ILE A 33 -26.04 127.93 6.51
N ASN A 34 -26.56 127.29 5.45
CA ASN A 34 -27.84 127.68 4.85
C ASN A 34 -29.02 127.55 5.82
N GLU A 35 -29.10 126.46 6.57
CA GLU A 35 -30.20 126.23 7.52
C GLU A 35 -30.26 127.28 8.64
N ARG A 36 -29.12 127.81 9.08
CA ARG A 36 -29.07 128.84 10.13
C ARG A 36 -29.42 130.23 9.61
N GLU A 37 -29.03 130.57 8.38
CA GLU A 37 -29.40 131.85 7.78
C GLU A 37 -30.92 131.99 7.61
N ASP A 38 -31.59 130.92 7.18
CA ASP A 38 -33.05 130.95 6.96
C ASP A 38 -33.83 131.18 8.26
N LYS A 39 -33.47 130.49 9.34
CA LYS A 39 -34.11 130.70 10.66
C LYS A 39 -33.96 132.14 11.14
N ARG A 40 -32.79 132.74 10.94
CA ARG A 40 -32.53 134.13 11.36
C ARG A 40 -33.40 135.13 10.61
N LYS A 41 -33.57 134.97 9.29
CA LYS A 41 -34.41 135.85 8.47
C LYS A 41 -35.88 135.81 8.90
N GLN A 42 -36.40 134.62 9.23
CA GLN A 42 -37.78 134.46 9.71
C GLN A 42 -38.03 135.19 11.03
N THR A 43 -37.11 135.13 11.99
CA THR A 43 -37.26 135.79 13.30
C THR A 43 -37.29 137.32 13.19
N ILE A 44 -36.47 137.91 12.32
CA ILE A 44 -36.46 139.37 12.09
C ILE A 44 -37.79 139.85 11.53
N ALA A 45 -38.34 139.15 10.53
CA ALA A 45 -39.60 139.51 9.90
C ALA A 45 -40.76 139.54 10.90
N HIS A 46 -40.80 138.60 11.85
CA HIS A 46 -41.86 138.54 12.85
C HIS A 46 -41.84 139.74 13.81
N LEU A 47 -40.65 140.13 14.27
CA LEU A 47 -40.48 141.28 15.18
C LEU A 47 -40.82 142.62 14.51
N GLU A 48 -40.54 142.78 13.21
CA GLU A 48 -40.87 143.99 12.46
C GLU A 48 -42.40 144.18 12.29
N ILE A 49 -43.17 143.09 12.21
CA ILE A 49 -44.64 143.13 12.13
C ILE A 49 -45.22 143.63 13.46
N GLU A 50 -44.76 143.06 14.58
CA GLU A 50 -45.23 143.40 15.93
C GLU A 50 -44.97 144.88 16.28
N GLY A 51 -43.85 145.44 15.80
CA GLY A 51 -43.56 146.88 15.91
C GLY A 51 -44.60 147.76 15.21
N LYS A 52 -45.04 147.43 14.01
CA LYS A 52 -46.00 148.27 13.26
C LYS A 52 -47.38 148.37 13.94
N GLU A 53 -47.80 147.36 14.68
CA GLU A 53 -49.08 147.34 15.39
C GLU A 53 -49.12 148.34 16.56
N PHE A 54 -48.00 148.49 17.28
CA PHE A 54 -47.90 149.45 18.37
C PHE A 54 -47.85 150.90 17.85
N GLU A 55 -47.21 151.15 16.71
CA GLU A 55 -47.17 152.48 16.07
C GLU A 55 -48.57 152.96 15.67
N THR A 56 -49.37 152.08 15.06
CA THR A 56 -50.75 152.40 14.64
C THR A 56 -51.69 152.67 15.81
N LYS A 57 -51.60 151.91 16.91
CA LYS A 57 -52.37 152.18 18.14
C LYS A 57 -52.04 153.55 18.75
N ASN A 58 -50.78 153.96 18.72
CA ASN A 58 -50.35 155.25 19.26
C ASN A 58 -50.88 156.44 18.47
N GLU A 59 -50.95 156.35 17.14
CA GLU A 59 -51.54 157.41 16.31
C GLU A 59 -53.03 157.62 16.61
N GLN A 60 -53.80 156.53 16.77
CA GLN A 60 -55.23 156.61 17.10
C GLN A 60 -55.49 157.33 18.43
N LEU A 61 -54.73 156.99 19.47
CA LEU A 61 -54.85 157.59 20.81
C LEU A 61 -54.48 159.08 20.79
N LYS A 62 -53.48 159.48 19.99
CA LYS A 62 -53.11 160.90 19.80
C LYS A 62 -54.23 161.70 19.14
N LEU A 63 -54.83 161.16 18.09
CA LEU A 63 -55.95 161.79 17.37
C LEU A 63 -57.17 161.99 18.27
N GLN A 64 -57.45 161.02 19.14
CA GLN A 64 -58.56 161.08 20.09
C GLN A 64 -58.36 162.20 21.12
N ASN A 65 -57.12 162.39 21.59
CA ASN A 65 -56.76 163.47 22.51
C ASN A 65 -56.89 164.88 21.90
N GLU A 66 -56.55 165.05 20.62
CA GLU A 66 -56.69 166.33 19.92
C GLU A 66 -58.16 166.76 19.75
N LYS A 67 -59.08 165.81 19.55
CA LYS A 67 -60.52 166.12 19.43
C LYS A 67 -61.12 166.56 20.77
N LEU A 68 -60.82 165.81 21.83
CA LEU A 68 -61.33 166.05 23.18
C LEU A 68 -60.92 167.41 23.76
N SER A 69 -59.78 167.96 23.33
CA SER A 69 -59.26 169.23 23.82
C SER A 69 -59.94 170.47 23.23
N LYS A 70 -60.60 170.34 22.06
CA LYS A 70 -61.25 171.47 21.36
C LYS A 70 -62.72 171.68 21.74
N GLU A 71 -63.51 170.61 21.86
CA GLU A 71 -64.96 170.71 22.13
C GLU A 71 -65.27 170.42 23.61
N LYS A 72 -65.26 171.46 24.45
CA LYS A 72 -65.43 171.36 25.92
C LYS A 72 -66.87 171.07 26.39
N THR A 73 -67.79 170.77 25.48
CA THR A 73 -69.20 170.58 25.83
C THR A 73 -69.78 169.27 25.30
N LEU A 74 -69.05 168.45 24.52
CA LEU A 74 -69.58 167.23 23.86
C LEU A 74 -68.53 166.09 23.77
N CYS A 75 -68.96 164.84 24.00
CA CYS A 75 -68.13 163.63 23.84
C CYS A 75 -67.92 163.24 22.35
N PRO A 76 -66.69 163.08 21.84
CA PRO A 76 -66.41 162.78 20.43
C PRO A 76 -66.63 161.31 20.00
N THR A 77 -67.21 160.49 20.88
CA THR A 77 -67.61 159.11 20.54
C THR A 77 -69.12 158.91 20.65
N CYS A 78 -69.81 159.60 21.57
CA CYS A 78 -71.26 159.41 21.81
C CYS A 78 -72.12 160.70 21.80
N ASN A 79 -71.53 161.88 21.57
CA ASN A 79 -72.20 163.18 21.40
C ASN A 79 -73.12 163.64 22.57
N GLN A 80 -72.94 163.07 23.76
CA GLN A 80 -73.58 163.55 25.00
C GLN A 80 -72.78 164.70 25.62
N PRO A 81 -73.43 165.65 26.30
CA PRO A 81 -72.73 166.74 26.96
C PRO A 81 -71.85 166.22 28.10
N ILE A 82 -70.56 166.54 28.08
CA ILE A 82 -69.59 166.12 29.09
C ILE A 82 -69.23 167.29 30.00
N SER A 83 -69.23 167.06 31.32
CA SER A 83 -68.68 167.99 32.30
C SER A 83 -67.15 168.02 32.24
N GLY A 84 -66.53 169.19 32.51
CA GLY A 84 -65.10 169.40 32.32
C GLY A 84 -64.15 168.46 33.08
N GLU A 85 -64.62 167.73 34.09
CA GLU A 85 -63.84 166.72 34.81
C GLU A 85 -63.66 165.43 34.00
N LYS A 86 -64.72 164.89 33.40
CA LYS A 86 -64.67 163.64 32.63
C LYS A 86 -63.79 163.73 31.39
N ASN A 87 -63.66 164.92 30.81
CA ASN A 87 -62.83 165.15 29.62
C ASN A 87 -61.32 165.07 29.95
N ARG A 88 -60.91 165.54 31.14
CA ARG A 88 -59.50 165.45 31.57
C ARG A 88 -59.06 164.02 31.85
N GLU A 89 -59.95 163.19 32.37
CA GLU A 89 -59.65 161.80 32.73
C GLU A 89 -59.30 160.94 31.50
N ILE A 90 -60.05 161.08 30.40
CA ILE A 90 -59.79 160.35 29.16
C ILE A 90 -58.46 160.76 28.52
N ILE A 91 -58.16 162.08 28.51
CA ILE A 91 -56.90 162.58 27.96
C ILE A 91 -55.70 162.05 28.75
N LEU A 92 -55.82 161.97 30.08
CA LEU A 92 -54.77 161.45 30.94
C LEU A 92 -54.52 159.96 30.67
N ASN A 93 -55.60 159.17 30.54
CA ASN A 93 -55.49 157.73 30.30
C ASN A 93 -54.87 157.41 28.93
N ASN A 94 -55.29 158.14 27.89
CA ASN A 94 -54.70 158.01 26.55
C ASN A 94 -53.22 158.38 26.51
N LYS A 95 -52.79 159.43 27.25
CA LYS A 95 -51.36 159.78 27.34
C LYS A 95 -50.54 158.68 27.99
N LYS A 96 -51.05 158.08 29.08
CA LYS A 96 -50.41 156.96 29.77
C LYS A 96 -50.24 155.75 28.84
N GLN A 97 -51.27 155.43 28.06
CA GLN A 97 -51.26 154.29 27.14
C GLN A 97 -50.29 154.52 25.95
N ILE A 98 -50.11 155.76 25.52
CA ILE A 98 -49.11 156.13 24.49
C ILE A 98 -47.68 155.92 24.99
N GLU A 99 -47.40 156.28 26.25
CA GLU A 99 -46.08 156.08 26.86
C GLU A 99 -45.74 154.58 26.98
N GLU A 100 -46.68 153.76 27.45
CA GLU A 100 -46.49 152.30 27.56
C GLU A 100 -46.19 151.63 26.20
N ASN A 101 -46.86 152.05 25.13
CA ASN A 101 -46.62 151.53 23.79
C ASN A 101 -45.27 152.01 23.21
N ASN A 102 -44.82 153.23 23.52
CA ASN A 102 -43.53 153.75 23.06
C ASN A 102 -42.35 153.02 23.72
N GLU A 103 -42.46 152.61 24.99
CA GLU A 103 -41.45 151.74 25.62
C GLU A 103 -41.36 150.38 24.93
N LYS A 104 -42.50 149.75 24.62
CA LYS A 104 -42.54 148.47 23.90
C LYS A 104 -41.91 148.56 22.52
N LEU A 105 -42.15 149.66 21.80
CA LEU A 105 -41.53 149.94 20.50
C LEU A 105 -40.01 150.07 20.57
N LYS A 106 -39.49 150.66 21.65
CA LYS A 106 -38.05 150.79 21.87
C LYS A 106 -37.38 149.44 22.10
N ASP A 107 -38.00 148.56 22.88
CA ASP A 107 -37.50 147.20 23.14
C ASP A 107 -37.53 146.32 21.87
N LEU A 108 -38.61 146.39 21.09
CA LEU A 108 -38.74 145.70 19.80
C LEU A 108 -37.65 146.14 18.80
N ARG A 109 -37.39 147.44 18.69
CA ARG A 109 -36.33 147.98 17.81
C ARG A 109 -34.93 147.51 18.23
N GLN A 110 -34.63 147.43 19.53
CA GLN A 110 -33.34 146.90 20.01
C GLN A 110 -33.18 145.40 19.72
N LYS A 111 -34.26 144.60 19.82
CA LYS A 111 -34.23 143.17 19.49
C LYS A 111 -33.94 142.92 18.01
N ILE A 112 -34.57 143.67 17.10
CA ILE A 112 -34.37 143.52 15.66
C ILE A 112 -32.90 143.79 15.28
N GLU A 113 -32.29 144.84 15.83
CA GLU A 113 -30.92 145.23 15.46
C GLU A 113 -29.88 144.18 15.87
N LYS A 114 -30.07 143.52 17.03
CA LYS A 114 -29.21 142.41 17.45
C LYS A 114 -29.20 141.23 16.46
N TYR A 115 -30.34 140.94 15.83
CA TYR A 115 -30.42 139.85 14.86
C TYR A 115 -29.83 140.20 13.48
N LYS A 116 -29.71 141.49 13.12
CA LYS A 116 -29.15 141.93 11.83
C LYS A 116 -27.61 141.83 11.74
N VAL A 117 -26.89 141.90 12.87
CA VAL A 117 -25.41 142.09 12.88
C VAL A 117 -24.58 140.80 13.14
N VAL A 118 -25.18 139.62 13.20
CA VAL A 118 -24.42 138.36 13.48
C VAL A 118 -23.69 137.84 12.23
N ILE A 119 -22.41 137.45 12.32
CA ILE A 119 -21.68 136.69 11.29
C ILE A 119 -21.47 135.26 11.82
N LEU A 120 -21.77 134.23 11.01
CA LEU A 120 -21.68 132.82 11.39
C LEU A 120 -20.23 132.29 11.29
N PRO A 121 -19.64 131.68 12.33
CA PRO A 121 -18.28 131.12 12.32
C PRO A 121 -18.03 130.07 11.22
N GLU A 122 -19.08 129.36 10.81
CA GLU A 122 -19.01 128.24 9.86
C GLU A 122 -18.52 128.67 8.46
N TYR A 123 -18.68 129.94 8.07
CA TYR A 123 -18.16 130.48 6.80
C TYR A 123 -16.62 130.44 6.70
N GLN A 124 -15.91 130.62 7.82
CA GLN A 124 -14.44 130.58 7.81
C GLN A 124 -13.92 129.14 7.68
N LEU A 125 -14.63 128.17 8.25
CA LEU A 125 -14.27 126.75 8.22
C LEU A 125 -14.40 126.16 6.81
N ALA A 126 -15.47 126.51 6.08
CA ALA A 126 -15.68 126.07 4.70
C ALA A 126 -14.56 126.55 3.74
N LYS A 127 -14.13 127.81 3.90
CA LYS A 127 -13.08 128.40 3.06
C LYS A 127 -11.70 127.74 3.24
N GLY A 128 -11.38 127.31 4.46
CA GLY A 128 -10.15 126.57 4.75
C GLY A 128 -10.12 125.20 4.08
N LYS A 129 -11.23 124.45 4.16
CA LYS A 129 -11.32 123.12 3.53
C LYS A 129 -11.30 123.16 2.00
N ASP A 130 -11.85 124.20 1.37
CA ASP A 130 -11.85 124.34 -0.10
C ASP A 130 -10.44 124.47 -0.69
N MET A 131 -9.53 125.15 0.02
CA MET A 131 -8.12 125.25 -0.39
C MET A 131 -7.38 123.90 -0.32
N GLU A 132 -7.70 123.07 0.68
CA GLU A 132 -7.04 121.79 0.88
C GLU A 132 -7.47 120.74 -0.16
N VAL A 133 -8.75 120.76 -0.55
CA VAL A 133 -9.29 119.91 -1.63
C VAL A 133 -8.55 120.16 -2.95
N LYS A 134 -8.37 121.43 -3.34
CA LYS A 134 -7.72 121.79 -4.63
C LYS A 134 -6.29 121.26 -4.74
N LYS A 135 -5.52 121.29 -3.64
CA LYS A 135 -4.13 120.79 -3.64
C LYS A 135 -4.05 119.28 -3.84
N LEU A 136 -4.93 118.52 -3.20
CA LEU A 136 -4.94 117.04 -3.30
C LEU A 136 -5.46 116.55 -4.66
N GLU A 137 -6.26 117.35 -5.38
CA GLU A 137 -6.68 117.04 -6.75
C GLU A 137 -5.51 117.06 -7.74
N GLU A 138 -4.57 117.99 -7.60
CA GLU A 138 -3.38 118.05 -8.47
C GLU A 138 -2.41 116.90 -8.21
N GLU A 139 -2.21 116.51 -6.96
CA GLU A 139 -1.27 115.44 -6.58
C GLU A 139 -1.72 114.03 -6.98
N THR A 140 -3.00 113.82 -7.33
CA THR A 140 -3.57 112.49 -7.60
C THR A 140 -3.78 112.19 -9.10
N LYS A 141 -3.34 113.10 -9.98
CA LYS A 141 -3.55 113.02 -11.44
C LYS A 141 -2.81 111.84 -12.12
N GLU A 142 -1.62 111.46 -11.65
CA GLU A 142 -0.80 110.37 -12.25
C GLU A 142 -1.26 108.93 -11.91
N TYR A 143 -2.27 108.77 -11.02
CA TYR A 143 -2.72 107.45 -10.55
C TYR A 143 -3.27 106.56 -11.67
N PHE A 144 -3.99 107.17 -12.62
CA PHE A 144 -4.68 106.44 -13.68
C PHE A 144 -3.70 105.83 -14.69
N GLU A 145 -2.66 106.56 -15.08
CA GLU A 145 -1.64 106.10 -16.03
C GLU A 145 -0.81 104.94 -15.46
N THR A 146 -0.37 105.06 -14.21
CA THR A 146 0.43 104.02 -13.53
C THR A 146 -0.32 102.68 -13.41
N THR A 147 -1.64 102.72 -13.28
CA THR A 147 -2.47 101.52 -13.14
C THR A 147 -2.63 100.75 -14.46
N LYS A 148 -2.63 101.46 -15.60
CA LYS A 148 -2.76 100.86 -16.93
C LYS A 148 -1.52 100.04 -17.32
N THR A 149 -0.32 100.58 -17.08
CA THR A 149 0.95 99.93 -17.44
C THR A 149 1.20 98.62 -16.68
N LEU A 150 0.73 98.52 -15.44
CA LEU A 150 0.85 97.29 -14.64
C LEU A 150 0.04 96.12 -15.21
N LEU A 151 -1.08 96.40 -15.87
CA LEU A 151 -2.00 95.38 -16.39
C LEU A 151 -1.49 94.71 -17.68
N GLU A 152 -0.69 95.44 -18.47
CA GLU A 152 -0.10 94.92 -19.72
C GLU A 152 1.08 93.98 -19.46
N LEU A 153 1.86 94.25 -18.40
CA LEU A 153 3.06 93.48 -18.09
C LEU A 153 2.78 92.10 -17.43
N ASP A 154 1.61 91.90 -16.82
CA ASP A 154 1.24 90.64 -16.13
C ASP A 154 1.09 89.45 -17.10
N LYS A 155 0.64 89.70 -18.33
CA LYS A 155 0.41 88.67 -19.36
C LYS A 155 1.68 87.92 -19.75
N TYR A 156 2.82 88.60 -19.78
CA TYR A 156 4.09 88.02 -20.18
C TYR A 156 4.70 87.11 -19.09
N SER A 157 4.40 87.39 -17.82
CA SER A 157 4.85 86.56 -16.70
C SER A 157 4.25 85.14 -16.75
N GLN A 158 2.98 85.02 -17.13
CA GLN A 158 2.28 83.74 -17.17
C GLN A 158 2.73 82.84 -18.33
N ALA A 159 3.05 83.42 -19.49
CA ALA A 159 3.54 82.66 -20.65
C ALA A 159 4.91 82.01 -20.40
N TYR A 160 5.80 82.71 -19.71
CA TYR A 160 7.15 82.21 -19.38
C TYR A 160 7.12 80.97 -18.47
N MET A 161 6.20 80.93 -17.49
CA MET A 161 6.05 79.77 -16.61
C MET A 161 5.62 78.49 -17.35
N LYS A 162 4.74 78.61 -18.34
CA LYS A 162 4.26 77.45 -19.13
C LYS A 162 5.36 76.85 -20.00
N LEU A 163 6.24 77.68 -20.56
CA LEU A 163 7.36 77.22 -21.38
C LEU A 163 8.33 76.34 -20.56
N GLN A 164 8.69 76.79 -19.35
CA GLN A 164 9.57 76.04 -18.46
C GLN A 164 9.01 74.66 -18.07
N GLN A 165 7.70 74.55 -17.86
CA GLN A 165 7.06 73.27 -17.53
C GLN A 165 7.10 72.28 -18.71
N ALA A 166 6.92 72.76 -19.94
CA ALA A 166 6.95 71.92 -21.13
C ALA A 166 8.36 71.36 -21.43
N GLU A 167 9.40 72.17 -21.26
CA GLU A 167 10.80 71.75 -21.47
C GLU A 167 11.21 70.60 -20.53
N VAL A 168 10.79 70.66 -19.27
CA VAL A 168 11.07 69.59 -18.29
C VAL A 168 10.34 68.29 -18.67
N ALA A 169 9.08 68.38 -19.08
CA ALA A 169 8.27 67.20 -19.44
C ALA A 169 8.84 66.43 -20.64
N VAL A 170 9.29 67.15 -21.68
CA VAL A 170 9.89 66.52 -22.88
C VAL A 170 11.09 65.67 -22.51
N LYS A 171 11.98 66.19 -21.66
CA LYS A 171 13.18 65.47 -21.22
C LYS A 171 12.82 64.19 -20.47
N THR A 172 11.85 64.25 -19.56
CA THR A 172 11.40 63.07 -18.80
C THR A 172 10.79 61.98 -19.69
N HIS A 173 10.02 62.36 -20.71
CA HIS A 173 9.40 61.38 -21.61
C HIS A 173 10.43 60.68 -22.51
N GLN A 174 11.47 61.38 -22.96
CA GLN A 174 12.55 60.77 -23.73
C GLN A 174 13.28 59.70 -22.94
N GLU A 175 13.57 59.95 -21.65
CA GLU A 175 14.20 58.96 -20.77
C GLU A 175 13.32 57.72 -20.58
N THR A 176 12.00 57.89 -20.37
CA THR A 176 11.08 56.75 -20.21
C THR A 176 10.96 55.88 -21.47
N LEU A 177 11.06 56.45 -22.66
CA LEU A 177 10.96 55.72 -23.91
C LEU A 177 12.15 54.76 -24.08
N ILE A 178 13.36 55.23 -23.77
CA ILE A 178 14.60 54.45 -23.85
C ILE A 178 14.53 53.23 -22.91
N ASP A 179 13.97 53.40 -21.72
CA ASP A 179 13.86 52.30 -20.75
C ASP A 179 12.81 51.27 -21.17
N LEU A 180 11.69 51.69 -21.76
CA LEU A 180 10.68 50.78 -22.31
C LEU A 180 11.23 49.94 -23.47
N GLU A 181 12.03 50.52 -24.36
CA GLU A 181 12.67 49.79 -25.46
C GLU A 181 13.63 48.71 -24.96
N LYS A 182 14.40 48.99 -23.90
CA LYS A 182 15.27 47.98 -23.26
C LYS A 182 14.46 46.82 -22.70
N ILE A 183 13.36 47.11 -22.00
CA ILE A 183 12.47 46.09 -21.41
C ILE A 183 11.87 45.21 -22.51
N TYR A 184 11.38 45.82 -23.59
CA TYR A 184 10.82 45.08 -24.73
C TYR A 184 11.82 44.08 -25.31
N LYS A 185 13.08 44.49 -25.51
CA LYS A 185 14.13 43.64 -26.08
C LYS A 185 14.52 42.45 -25.19
N ILE A 186 14.40 42.58 -23.87
CA ILE A 186 14.62 41.47 -22.93
C ILE A 186 13.44 40.50 -23.02
N LYS A 187 12.21 41.00 -22.99
CA LYS A 187 11.00 40.18 -23.02
C LYS A 187 10.84 39.40 -24.33
N SER A 188 11.23 39.95 -25.47
CA SER A 188 11.20 39.21 -26.74
C SER A 188 12.15 38.01 -26.75
N LYS A 189 13.36 38.15 -26.20
CA LYS A 189 14.32 37.04 -26.07
C LYS A 189 13.83 35.95 -25.12
N ASP A 190 13.20 36.32 -24.02
CA ASP A 190 12.63 35.35 -23.07
C ASP A 190 11.48 34.55 -23.70
N LEU A 191 10.69 35.19 -24.58
CA LEU A 191 9.62 34.55 -25.33
C LEU A 191 10.17 33.50 -26.32
N GLU A 192 11.21 33.84 -27.09
CA GLU A 192 11.88 32.89 -28.01
C GLU A 192 12.46 31.68 -27.27
N LYS A 193 13.11 31.90 -26.13
CA LYS A 193 13.63 30.79 -25.30
C LYS A 193 12.52 29.89 -24.79
N SER A 194 11.40 30.46 -24.35
CA SER A 194 10.25 29.70 -23.86
C SER A 194 9.59 28.88 -24.97
N GLN A 195 9.52 29.42 -26.20
CA GLN A 195 9.04 28.68 -27.37
C GLN A 195 9.93 27.49 -27.72
N ASN A 196 11.25 27.69 -27.78
CA ASN A 196 12.20 26.60 -28.01
C ASN A 196 12.15 25.51 -26.93
N PHE A 197 11.95 25.91 -25.66
CA PHE A 197 11.82 24.95 -24.56
C PHE A 197 10.55 24.10 -24.71
N LYS A 198 9.43 24.71 -25.14
CA LYS A 198 8.18 24.00 -25.43
C LYS A 198 8.34 22.99 -26.57
N GLU A 199 8.98 23.38 -27.67
CA GLU A 199 9.23 22.46 -28.79
C GLU A 199 10.11 21.26 -28.40
N ASN A 200 11.10 21.49 -27.55
CA ASN A 200 11.95 20.41 -27.05
C ASN A 200 11.20 19.48 -26.10
N LEU A 201 10.34 20.02 -25.24
CA LEU A 201 9.46 19.22 -24.36
C LEU A 201 8.56 18.28 -25.17
N ASP A 202 7.95 18.77 -26.25
CA ASP A 202 7.10 17.95 -27.12
C ASP A 202 7.90 16.83 -27.83
N LYS A 203 9.15 17.11 -28.23
CA LYS A 203 10.04 16.09 -28.81
C LYS A 203 10.44 15.03 -27.77
N PHE A 204 10.78 15.46 -26.56
CA PHE A 204 11.13 14.52 -25.49
C PHE A 204 9.94 13.66 -25.08
N SER A 205 8.71 14.20 -25.01
CA SER A 205 7.53 13.39 -24.66
C SER A 205 7.28 12.28 -25.68
N LYS A 206 7.34 12.60 -26.98
CA LYS A 206 7.19 11.61 -28.06
C LYS A 206 8.26 10.52 -27.99
N THR A 207 9.51 10.92 -27.72
CA THR A 207 10.61 9.96 -27.58
C THR A 207 10.40 9.06 -26.36
N LEU A 208 9.83 9.60 -25.28
CA LEU A 208 9.52 8.85 -24.07
C LEU A 208 8.42 7.81 -24.32
N GLU A 209 7.33 8.20 -25.01
CA GLU A 209 6.25 7.29 -25.42
C GLU A 209 6.78 6.14 -26.29
N GLU A 210 7.62 6.42 -27.28
CA GLU A 210 8.24 5.39 -28.13
C GLU A 210 9.15 4.42 -27.34
N ILE A 211 9.83 4.92 -26.31
CA ILE A 211 10.69 4.10 -25.46
C ILE A 211 9.82 3.24 -24.54
N GLU A 212 8.78 3.79 -23.95
CA GLU A 212 7.83 3.07 -23.08
C GLU A 212 7.19 1.90 -23.82
N GLU A 213 6.70 2.12 -25.04
CA GLU A 213 6.09 1.07 -25.87
C GLU A 213 7.09 -0.06 -26.19
N LYS A 214 8.33 0.29 -26.56
CA LYS A 214 9.40 -0.70 -26.81
C LYS A 214 9.78 -1.47 -25.55
N LEU A 215 9.73 -0.83 -24.39
CA LEU A 215 10.09 -1.43 -23.11
C LEU A 215 9.00 -2.40 -22.65
N GLU A 216 7.73 -2.04 -22.83
CA GLU A 216 6.58 -2.89 -22.57
C GLU A 216 6.62 -4.17 -23.43
N GLY A 217 6.83 -4.04 -24.75
CA GLY A 217 6.97 -5.20 -25.63
C GLY A 217 8.14 -6.13 -25.24
N LYS A 218 9.28 -5.56 -24.81
CA LYS A 218 10.41 -6.37 -24.31
C LYS A 218 10.12 -7.04 -22.96
N MET A 219 9.37 -6.38 -22.06
CA MET A 219 8.97 -7.00 -20.80
C MET A 219 8.06 -8.21 -21.03
N GLU A 220 7.14 -8.11 -21.99
CA GLU A 220 6.21 -9.18 -22.34
C GLU A 220 6.96 -10.40 -22.89
N VAL A 221 7.89 -10.19 -23.83
CA VAL A 221 8.78 -11.24 -24.35
C VAL A 221 9.63 -11.87 -23.25
N LYS A 222 10.21 -11.06 -22.35
CA LYS A 222 10.99 -11.56 -21.20
C LYS A 222 10.14 -12.45 -20.30
N LYS A 223 8.88 -12.07 -20.04
CA LYS A 223 7.94 -12.84 -19.21
C LYS A 223 7.65 -14.20 -19.86
N GLU A 224 7.38 -14.21 -21.17
CA GLU A 224 7.13 -15.44 -21.92
C GLU A 224 8.35 -16.38 -21.93
N LEU A 225 9.55 -15.84 -22.19
CA LEU A 225 10.80 -16.61 -22.14
C LEU A 225 11.09 -17.15 -20.75
N SER A 226 10.88 -16.35 -19.70
CA SER A 226 11.07 -16.79 -18.31
C SER A 226 10.14 -17.95 -17.97
N GLN A 227 8.89 -17.91 -18.44
CA GLN A 227 7.93 -18.99 -18.25
C GLN A 227 8.36 -20.27 -18.99
N LYS A 228 8.85 -20.15 -20.24
CA LYS A 228 9.37 -21.28 -21.02
C LYS A 228 10.61 -21.91 -20.37
N VAL A 229 11.51 -21.10 -19.81
CA VAL A 229 12.69 -21.61 -19.08
C VAL A 229 12.27 -22.40 -17.84
N LEU A 230 11.28 -21.89 -17.09
CA LEU A 230 10.75 -22.59 -15.92
C LEU A 230 10.15 -23.97 -16.29
N ASP A 231 9.34 -24.02 -17.34
CA ASP A 231 8.73 -25.27 -17.83
C ASP A 231 9.78 -26.29 -18.29
N LEU A 232 10.73 -25.85 -19.14
CA LEU A 232 11.80 -26.72 -19.62
C LEU A 232 12.69 -27.24 -18.49
N SER A 233 13.00 -26.38 -17.51
CA SER A 233 13.76 -26.79 -16.33
C SER A 233 13.00 -27.81 -15.48
N GLY A 234 11.67 -27.66 -15.35
CA GLY A 234 10.82 -28.64 -14.68
C GLY A 234 10.85 -30.00 -15.38
N ARG A 235 10.65 -30.01 -16.70
CA ARG A 235 10.70 -31.23 -17.53
C ARG A 235 12.07 -31.91 -17.51
N ALA A 236 13.16 -31.14 -17.53
CA ALA A 236 14.51 -31.68 -17.39
C ALA A 236 14.74 -32.32 -16.01
N GLY A 237 14.20 -31.72 -14.95
CA GLY A 237 14.23 -32.29 -13.60
C GLY A 237 13.48 -33.62 -13.51
N GLU A 238 12.28 -33.69 -14.07
CA GLU A 238 11.48 -34.92 -14.14
C GLU A 238 12.19 -36.03 -14.93
N ALA A 239 12.73 -35.71 -16.11
CA ALA A 239 13.49 -36.64 -16.92
C ALA A 239 14.72 -37.18 -16.16
N LYS A 240 15.41 -36.32 -15.42
CA LYS A 240 16.55 -36.73 -14.59
C LYS A 240 16.15 -37.69 -13.47
N GLN A 241 15.05 -37.41 -12.76
CA GLN A 241 14.51 -38.33 -11.75
C GLN A 241 14.13 -39.70 -12.33
N LEU A 242 13.55 -39.74 -13.53
CA LEU A 242 13.22 -41.00 -14.21
C LEU A 242 14.48 -41.80 -14.57
N ILE A 243 15.54 -41.13 -15.02
CA ILE A 243 16.84 -41.77 -15.29
C ILE A 243 17.41 -42.35 -14.00
N ASP A 244 17.47 -41.56 -12.92
CA ASP A 244 18.02 -42.01 -11.64
C ASP A 244 17.24 -43.22 -11.09
N ARG A 245 15.91 -43.20 -11.20
CA ARG A 245 15.04 -44.32 -10.83
C ARG A 245 15.31 -45.56 -11.69
N THR A 246 15.55 -45.39 -12.98
CA THR A 246 15.85 -46.49 -13.90
C THR A 246 17.17 -47.15 -13.54
N ILE A 247 18.21 -46.36 -13.24
CA ILE A 247 19.51 -46.85 -12.78
C ILE A 247 19.38 -47.63 -11.46
N GLN A 248 18.58 -47.13 -10.52
CA GLN A 248 18.31 -47.84 -9.26
C GLN A 248 17.63 -49.20 -9.50
N ILE A 249 16.62 -49.25 -10.37
CA ILE A 249 15.91 -50.48 -10.72
C ILE A 249 16.86 -51.47 -11.40
N GLU A 250 17.72 -51.02 -12.32
CA GLU A 250 18.71 -51.86 -13.00
C GLU A 250 19.71 -52.48 -12.01
N ASN A 251 20.21 -51.70 -11.06
CA ASN A 251 21.10 -52.20 -10.00
C ASN A 251 20.42 -53.28 -9.15
N LEU A 252 19.15 -53.04 -8.76
CA LEU A 252 18.36 -53.96 -7.95
C LEU A 252 18.04 -55.26 -8.72
N PHE A 253 17.72 -55.13 -10.02
CA PHE A 253 17.55 -56.26 -10.93
C PHE A 253 18.81 -57.10 -11.04
N ASN A 254 19.98 -56.48 -11.22
CA ASN A 254 21.26 -57.19 -11.32
C ASN A 254 21.62 -57.93 -10.02
N LEU A 255 21.32 -57.33 -8.87
CA LEU A 255 21.52 -57.98 -7.57
C LEU A 255 20.61 -59.20 -7.41
N LYS A 256 19.31 -59.05 -7.72
CA LYS A 256 18.34 -60.15 -7.66
C LYS A 256 18.61 -61.25 -8.68
N LYS A 257 19.13 -60.91 -9.86
CA LYS A 257 19.57 -61.89 -10.86
C LYS A 257 20.73 -62.73 -10.34
N LYS A 258 21.71 -62.13 -9.66
CA LYS A 258 22.83 -62.87 -9.03
C LYS A 258 22.33 -63.80 -7.92
N GLU A 259 21.44 -63.31 -7.06
CA GLU A 259 20.82 -64.10 -5.98
C GLU A 259 20.03 -65.30 -6.55
N LYS A 260 19.19 -65.07 -7.56
CA LYS A 260 18.47 -66.14 -8.27
C LYS A 260 19.44 -67.19 -8.81
N ASN A 261 20.48 -66.78 -9.53
CA ASN A 261 21.45 -67.73 -10.10
C ASN A 261 22.15 -68.58 -9.02
N LYS A 262 22.46 -67.99 -7.86
CA LYS A 262 23.02 -68.74 -6.73
C LYS A 262 22.04 -69.79 -6.20
N LEU A 263 20.81 -69.37 -5.93
CA LEU A 263 19.75 -70.26 -5.43
C LEU A 263 19.40 -71.36 -6.44
N THR A 264 19.44 -71.07 -7.75
CA THR A 264 19.23 -72.08 -8.79
C THR A 264 20.32 -73.15 -8.75
N LYS A 265 21.59 -72.78 -8.61
CA LYS A 265 22.69 -73.75 -8.47
C LYS A 265 22.56 -74.59 -7.20
N GLU A 266 22.23 -73.96 -6.07
CA GLU A 266 22.00 -74.69 -4.82
C GLU A 266 20.83 -75.68 -4.94
N LYS A 267 19.75 -75.25 -5.58
CA LYS A 267 18.61 -76.11 -5.87
C LYS A 267 19.01 -77.32 -6.74
N GLU A 268 19.78 -77.12 -7.81
CA GLU A 268 20.28 -78.21 -8.67
C GLU A 268 21.08 -79.23 -7.85
N ILE A 269 21.98 -78.77 -6.99
CA ILE A 269 22.76 -79.66 -6.10
C ILE A 269 21.84 -80.44 -5.15
N PHE A 270 20.87 -79.77 -4.53
CA PHE A 270 19.94 -80.46 -3.62
C PHE A 270 19.02 -81.45 -4.35
N GLU A 271 18.62 -81.17 -5.59
CA GLU A 271 17.86 -82.12 -6.42
C GLU A 271 18.70 -83.36 -6.75
N GLU A 272 19.96 -83.18 -7.11
CA GLU A 272 20.89 -84.28 -7.36
C GLU A 272 21.14 -85.11 -6.10
N LEU A 273 21.40 -84.46 -4.96
CA LEU A 273 21.56 -85.15 -3.67
C LEU A 273 20.28 -85.89 -3.26
N SER A 274 19.10 -85.29 -3.47
CA SER A 274 17.82 -85.94 -3.17
C SER A 274 17.61 -87.20 -3.99
N LEU A 275 17.97 -87.18 -5.28
CA LEU A 275 17.96 -88.35 -6.15
C LEU A 275 18.98 -89.40 -5.69
N ALA A 276 20.22 -88.98 -5.41
CA ALA A 276 21.30 -89.86 -4.99
C ALA A 276 21.04 -90.53 -3.63
N PHE A 277 20.47 -89.83 -2.65
CA PHE A 277 20.12 -90.40 -1.34
C PHE A 277 18.71 -91.00 -1.29
N GLY A 278 17.96 -90.93 -2.39
CA GLY A 278 16.64 -91.54 -2.53
C GLY A 278 16.69 -93.05 -2.63
N LYS A 279 15.51 -93.68 -2.67
CA LYS A 279 15.34 -95.15 -2.71
C LYS A 279 16.02 -95.83 -3.91
N ARG A 280 16.19 -95.11 -5.02
CA ARG A 280 16.80 -95.60 -6.28
C ARG A 280 18.26 -95.18 -6.46
N GLY A 281 18.82 -94.43 -5.51
CA GLY A 281 20.20 -93.95 -5.59
C GLY A 281 21.15 -94.90 -4.86
N ILE A 282 21.95 -94.34 -3.95
CA ILE A 282 22.97 -95.04 -3.16
C ILE A 282 22.39 -96.24 -2.41
N GLN A 283 21.14 -96.17 -1.92
CA GLN A 283 20.51 -97.31 -1.22
C GLN A 283 20.38 -98.54 -2.13
N ALA A 284 19.94 -98.36 -3.37
CA ALA A 284 19.86 -99.43 -4.35
C ALA A 284 21.26 -99.93 -4.71
N MET A 285 22.21 -99.02 -4.96
CA MET A 285 23.61 -99.40 -5.26
C MET A 285 24.27 -100.23 -4.15
N ILE A 286 24.00 -99.92 -2.88
CA ILE A 286 24.52 -100.70 -1.74
C ILE A 286 23.94 -102.12 -1.74
N ILE A 287 22.65 -102.26 -2.05
CA ILE A 287 21.98 -103.56 -2.13
C ILE A 287 22.54 -104.35 -3.32
N GLU A 288 22.62 -103.74 -4.51
CA GLU A 288 23.19 -104.34 -5.72
C GLU A 288 24.64 -104.79 -5.51
N ALA A 289 25.45 -104.01 -4.79
CA ALA A 289 26.82 -104.38 -4.47
C ALA A 289 26.91 -105.56 -3.48
N ALA A 290 25.90 -105.78 -2.64
CA ALA A 290 25.86 -106.86 -1.67
C ALA A 290 25.29 -108.17 -2.23
N ILE A 291 24.39 -108.10 -3.22
CA ILE A 291 23.66 -109.24 -3.75
C ILE A 291 24.58 -110.36 -4.29
N PRO A 292 25.62 -110.08 -5.11
CA PRO A 292 26.49 -111.15 -5.62
C PRO A 292 27.14 -111.97 -4.50
N GLU A 293 27.58 -111.31 -3.42
CA GLU A 293 28.19 -111.99 -2.27
C GLU A 293 27.18 -112.85 -1.50
N ILE A 294 25.94 -112.38 -1.37
CA ILE A 294 24.84 -113.15 -0.76
C ILE A 294 24.47 -114.35 -1.65
N GLU A 295 24.35 -114.12 -2.96
CA GLU A 295 23.98 -115.14 -3.94
C GLU A 295 25.03 -116.24 -4.01
N ASP A 296 26.32 -115.89 -4.06
CA ASP A 296 27.42 -116.84 -4.08
C ASP A 296 27.44 -117.72 -2.82
N GLU A 297 27.31 -117.11 -1.63
CA GLU A 297 27.32 -117.86 -0.38
C GLU A 297 26.04 -118.69 -0.19
N ALA A 298 24.88 -118.17 -0.61
CA ALA A 298 23.62 -118.91 -0.58
C ALA A 298 23.67 -120.11 -1.53
N ASN A 299 24.23 -119.94 -2.73
CA ASN A 299 24.41 -121.03 -3.70
C ASN A 299 25.45 -122.04 -3.25
N ARG A 300 26.52 -121.62 -2.57
CA ARG A 300 27.50 -122.55 -1.96
C ARG A 300 26.82 -123.46 -0.94
N LEU A 301 25.96 -122.90 -0.09
CA LEU A 301 25.19 -123.65 0.89
C LEU A 301 24.12 -124.54 0.22
N LEU A 302 23.36 -124.00 -0.72
CA LEU A 302 22.35 -124.76 -1.46
C LEU A 302 22.93 -125.94 -2.24
N ASN A 303 24.14 -125.78 -2.80
CA ASN A 303 24.83 -126.87 -3.48
C ASN A 303 25.08 -128.04 -2.52
N LYS A 304 25.57 -127.76 -1.30
CA LYS A 304 25.73 -128.80 -0.25
C LYS A 304 24.38 -129.40 0.15
N LEU A 305 23.35 -128.57 0.30
CA LEU A 305 22.03 -128.97 0.77
C LEU A 305 21.20 -129.72 -0.28
N THR A 306 21.50 -129.62 -1.56
CA THR A 306 20.65 -130.16 -2.64
C THR A 306 21.41 -131.06 -3.60
N GLU A 307 22.69 -131.32 -3.31
CA GLU A 307 23.62 -132.03 -4.20
C GLU A 307 23.72 -131.37 -5.57
N GLY A 308 23.69 -130.03 -5.59
CA GLY A 308 23.81 -129.21 -6.80
C GLY A 308 22.53 -129.08 -7.64
N ARG A 309 21.40 -129.60 -7.16
CA ARG A 309 20.11 -129.56 -7.91
C ARG A 309 19.44 -128.19 -7.92
N MET A 310 19.76 -127.30 -6.98
CA MET A 310 19.13 -125.99 -6.88
C MET A 310 20.14 -124.85 -6.84
N LYS A 311 19.80 -123.73 -7.49
CA LYS A 311 20.47 -122.44 -7.30
C LYS A 311 19.46 -121.32 -7.14
N VAL A 312 19.82 -120.31 -6.36
CA VAL A 312 19.06 -119.08 -6.17
C VAL A 312 19.73 -117.93 -6.93
N ARG A 313 18.92 -117.03 -7.47
CA ARG A 313 19.33 -115.74 -8.03
C ARG A 313 18.42 -114.64 -7.53
N PHE A 314 18.97 -113.48 -7.21
CA PHE A 314 18.19 -112.30 -6.89
C PHE A 314 18.00 -111.42 -8.12
N GLU A 315 16.76 -111.05 -8.41
CA GLU A 315 16.43 -110.10 -9.48
C GLU A 315 16.10 -108.75 -8.85
N THR A 316 16.94 -107.75 -9.14
CA THR A 316 16.81 -106.40 -8.54
C THR A 316 15.89 -105.47 -9.33
N GLN A 317 15.51 -105.86 -10.55
CA GLN A 317 14.75 -105.00 -11.45
C GLN A 317 13.71 -105.81 -12.20
N LYS A 318 12.51 -105.24 -12.32
CA LYS A 318 11.40 -105.86 -13.04
C LYS A 318 10.74 -104.89 -13.99
N GLU A 319 10.44 -105.38 -15.18
CA GLU A 319 9.64 -104.65 -16.15
C GLU A 319 8.19 -104.52 -15.68
N THR A 320 7.71 -103.29 -15.59
CA THR A 320 6.30 -103.01 -15.34
C THR A 320 5.50 -103.05 -16.63
N LYS A 321 4.19 -103.28 -16.50
CA LYS A 321 3.25 -103.20 -17.63
C LYS A 321 3.13 -101.79 -18.22
N THR A 322 3.64 -100.77 -17.52
CA THR A 322 3.63 -99.37 -17.94
C THR A 322 4.79 -99.11 -18.90
N LYS A 323 4.50 -98.56 -20.08
CA LYS A 323 5.55 -98.18 -21.05
C LYS A 323 5.98 -96.73 -20.84
N VAL A 324 7.29 -96.51 -20.73
CA VAL A 324 7.91 -95.19 -20.66
C VAL A 324 8.56 -94.88 -22.00
N GLN A 325 8.45 -93.62 -22.42
CA GLN A 325 9.06 -93.15 -23.65
C GLN A 325 10.55 -92.87 -23.40
N THR A 326 11.41 -93.59 -24.12
CA THR A 326 12.86 -93.39 -24.14
C THR A 326 13.30 -92.95 -25.53
N SER A 327 14.56 -92.52 -25.64
CA SER A 327 15.21 -92.12 -26.89
C SER A 327 15.13 -93.20 -27.99
N GLU A 328 15.01 -94.47 -27.59
CA GLU A 328 15.00 -95.64 -28.46
C GLU A 328 13.59 -96.23 -28.68
N GLY A 329 12.55 -95.61 -28.12
CA GLY A 329 11.15 -96.02 -28.27
C GLY A 329 10.40 -96.20 -26.95
N LYS A 330 9.22 -96.84 -27.01
CA LYS A 330 8.41 -97.17 -25.83
C LYS A 330 8.91 -98.48 -25.20
N VAL A 331 9.69 -98.37 -24.13
CA VAL A 331 10.16 -99.53 -23.34
C VAL A 331 9.34 -99.67 -22.07
N HIS A 332 9.32 -100.87 -21.48
CA HIS A 332 8.68 -101.09 -20.19
C HIS A 332 9.45 -100.35 -19.09
N ALA A 333 8.73 -99.71 -18.15
CA ALA A 333 9.38 -99.04 -17.03
C ALA A 333 9.99 -100.10 -16.11
N LEU A 334 11.27 -100.00 -15.81
CA LEU A 334 11.92 -100.83 -14.79
C LEU A 334 11.56 -100.31 -13.40
N VAL A 335 11.24 -101.23 -12.49
CA VAL A 335 11.04 -100.95 -11.07
C VAL A 335 12.00 -101.80 -10.26
N GLU A 336 12.65 -101.16 -9.30
CA GLU A 336 13.46 -101.80 -8.27
C GLU A 336 12.61 -102.82 -7.51
N THR A 337 13.06 -104.07 -7.48
CA THR A 337 12.49 -105.16 -6.70
C THR A 337 13.61 -105.96 -6.05
N LEU A 338 13.26 -107.01 -5.29
CA LEU A 338 14.20 -108.00 -4.82
C LEU A 338 13.50 -109.36 -4.92
N ASP A 339 13.25 -109.77 -6.16
CA ASP A 339 12.56 -111.03 -6.46
C ASP A 339 13.56 -112.19 -6.30
N ILE A 340 13.13 -113.28 -5.70
CA ILE A 340 13.95 -114.48 -5.52
C ILE A 340 13.55 -115.48 -6.60
N ILE A 341 14.49 -115.75 -7.51
CA ILE A 341 14.34 -116.74 -8.58
C ILE A 341 15.14 -117.97 -8.19
N ILE A 342 14.51 -119.14 -8.32
CA ILE A 342 15.15 -120.42 -8.03
C ILE A 342 15.22 -121.19 -9.34
N SER A 343 16.34 -121.86 -9.58
CA SER A 343 16.58 -122.72 -10.73
C SER A 343 16.79 -124.16 -10.26
N ASP A 344 16.16 -125.10 -10.94
CA ASP A 344 16.31 -126.54 -10.74
C ASP A 344 16.24 -127.30 -12.10
N GLU A 345 16.10 -128.63 -12.04
CA GLU A 345 15.97 -129.52 -13.20
C GLU A 345 14.78 -129.17 -14.13
N MET A 346 13.73 -128.53 -13.60
CA MET A 346 12.54 -128.09 -14.33
C MET A 346 12.67 -126.66 -14.89
N GLY A 347 13.76 -125.96 -14.59
CA GLY A 347 14.06 -124.60 -15.05
C GLY A 347 13.94 -123.53 -13.96
N GLU A 348 13.83 -122.27 -14.38
CA GLU A 348 13.76 -121.13 -13.48
C GLU A 348 12.31 -120.77 -13.14
N ARG A 349 12.03 -120.65 -11.84
CA ARG A 349 10.69 -120.37 -11.32
C ARG A 349 10.76 -119.42 -10.12
N ASN A 350 9.67 -118.68 -9.90
CA ASN A 350 9.54 -117.82 -8.72
C ASN A 350 9.52 -118.65 -7.44
N TYR A 351 10.08 -118.09 -6.36
CA TYR A 351 10.08 -118.68 -5.02
C TYR A 351 8.73 -119.29 -4.59
N ASP A 352 7.62 -118.64 -4.91
CA ASP A 352 6.26 -119.07 -4.50
C ASP A 352 5.79 -120.40 -5.11
N LEU A 353 6.46 -120.90 -6.15
CA LEU A 353 6.07 -122.12 -6.88
C LEU A 353 6.75 -123.40 -6.34
N TYR A 354 7.63 -123.26 -5.35
CA TYR A 354 8.39 -124.36 -4.76
C TYR A 354 7.67 -125.00 -3.58
N SER A 355 7.95 -126.29 -3.33
CA SER A 355 7.39 -127.00 -2.18
C SER A 355 7.89 -126.41 -0.86
N GLY A 356 7.18 -126.70 0.23
CA GLY A 356 7.59 -126.28 1.58
C GLY A 356 9.00 -126.74 2.00
N GLY A 357 9.50 -127.85 1.43
CA GLY A 357 10.85 -128.34 1.72
C GLY A 357 11.95 -127.71 0.90
N GLU A 358 11.67 -127.37 -0.35
CA GLU A 358 12.59 -126.66 -1.22
C GLU A 358 12.74 -125.20 -0.79
N THR A 359 11.60 -124.52 -0.54
CA THR A 359 11.59 -123.17 0.02
C THR A 359 12.30 -123.09 1.36
N PHE A 360 12.19 -124.14 2.19
CA PHE A 360 12.93 -124.22 3.45
C PHE A 360 14.46 -124.19 3.24
N ARG A 361 15.00 -125.05 2.36
CA ARG A 361 16.46 -125.09 2.08
C ARG A 361 16.95 -123.76 1.51
N VAL A 362 16.16 -123.14 0.62
CA VAL A 362 16.45 -121.82 0.04
C VAL A 362 16.47 -120.73 1.13
N ASN A 363 15.42 -120.65 1.95
CA ASN A 363 15.35 -119.66 3.04
C ASN A 363 16.50 -119.82 4.03
N PHE A 364 16.83 -121.06 4.38
CA PHE A 364 17.91 -121.36 5.29
C PHE A 364 19.26 -120.90 4.73
N ALA A 365 19.55 -121.24 3.48
CA ALA A 365 20.78 -120.82 2.80
C ALA A 365 20.89 -119.30 2.67
N ILE A 366 19.82 -118.61 2.30
CA ILE A 366 19.80 -117.13 2.20
C ILE A 366 20.03 -116.48 3.57
N ARG A 367 19.34 -116.93 4.61
CA ARG A 367 19.51 -116.38 5.98
C ARG A 367 20.93 -116.54 6.47
N LEU A 368 21.53 -117.72 6.22
CA LEU A 368 22.89 -117.98 6.62
C LEU A 368 23.90 -117.16 5.80
N ALA A 369 23.69 -117.03 4.49
CA ALA A 369 24.50 -116.16 3.64
C ALA A 369 24.49 -114.70 4.11
N ILE A 370 23.32 -114.16 4.43
CA ILE A 370 23.19 -112.81 5.00
C ILE A 370 23.91 -112.72 6.36
N SER A 371 23.75 -113.71 7.23
CA SER A 371 24.39 -113.73 8.56
C SER A 371 25.92 -113.77 8.45
N LYS A 372 26.46 -114.57 7.52
CA LYS A 372 27.89 -114.63 7.24
C LYS A 372 28.40 -113.33 6.64
N LEU A 373 27.68 -112.73 5.70
CA LEU A 373 28.01 -111.42 5.13
C LEU A 373 28.12 -110.34 6.22
N LEU A 374 27.12 -110.22 7.08
CA LEU A 374 27.10 -109.23 8.16
C LEU A 374 28.25 -109.45 9.14
N THR A 375 28.53 -110.71 9.49
CA THR A 375 29.61 -111.08 10.41
C THR A 375 30.99 -110.80 9.80
N HIS A 376 31.17 -111.11 8.52
CA HIS A 376 32.40 -110.84 7.77
C HIS A 376 32.67 -109.34 7.63
N ARG A 377 31.65 -108.53 7.32
CA ARG A 377 31.76 -107.06 7.29
C ARG A 377 32.11 -106.45 8.66
N ALA A 378 31.74 -107.10 9.75
CA ALA A 378 32.12 -106.73 11.11
C ALA A 378 33.54 -107.21 11.50
N GLY A 379 34.26 -107.89 10.60
CA GLY A 379 35.60 -108.44 10.87
C GLY A 379 35.60 -109.67 11.77
N ALA A 380 34.45 -110.33 11.94
CA ALA A 380 34.28 -111.51 12.79
C ALA A 380 34.01 -112.77 11.96
N LYS A 381 34.08 -113.94 12.61
CA LYS A 381 33.65 -115.22 12.03
C LYS A 381 32.35 -115.67 12.67
N LEU A 382 31.45 -116.24 11.87
CA LEU A 382 30.20 -116.81 12.37
C LEU A 382 30.49 -118.20 12.98
N GLN A 383 30.72 -118.25 14.29
CA GLN A 383 31.15 -119.46 15.00
C GLN A 383 30.01 -120.21 15.70
N PHE A 384 28.93 -119.51 16.07
CA PHE A 384 27.83 -120.07 16.85
C PHE A 384 26.50 -119.86 16.14
N LEU A 385 25.81 -120.95 15.83
CA LEU A 385 24.46 -120.94 15.25
C LEU A 385 23.46 -121.44 16.28
N ILE A 386 22.42 -120.66 16.55
CA ILE A 386 21.27 -121.11 17.34
C ILE A 386 20.08 -121.25 16.40
N ILE A 387 19.43 -122.40 16.42
CA ILE A 387 18.20 -122.65 15.67
C ILE A 387 17.10 -122.96 16.68
N ASP A 388 16.17 -122.03 16.82
CA ASP A 388 15.03 -122.16 17.73
C ASP A 388 13.76 -122.51 16.96
N GLU A 389 13.21 -123.69 17.22
CA GLU A 389 11.98 -124.20 16.60
C GLU A 389 11.95 -124.00 15.07
N GLY A 390 13.13 -124.07 14.45
CA GLY A 390 13.38 -123.53 13.11
C GLY A 390 12.74 -124.32 11.97
N PHE A 391 11.99 -125.37 12.27
CA PHE A 391 11.57 -126.42 11.33
C PHE A 391 10.07 -126.74 11.47
N GLY A 392 9.25 -125.71 11.69
CA GLY A 392 7.83 -125.74 12.05
C GLY A 392 6.83 -126.45 11.11
N THR A 393 7.17 -127.59 10.51
CA THR A 393 6.22 -128.60 10.07
C THR A 393 6.55 -129.92 10.79
N GLN A 394 5.63 -130.35 11.66
CA GLN A 394 5.71 -131.53 12.54
C GLN A 394 5.64 -132.87 11.78
N ASP A 395 6.06 -132.90 10.52
CA ASP A 395 6.05 -134.10 9.70
C ASP A 395 7.41 -134.82 9.77
N ALA A 396 7.39 -136.16 9.71
CA ALA A 396 8.63 -136.97 9.69
C ALA A 396 9.60 -136.55 8.56
N THR A 397 9.06 -135.96 7.50
CA THR A 397 9.82 -135.33 6.40
C THR A 397 10.55 -134.06 6.82
N GLY A 398 10.02 -133.23 7.73
CA GLY A 398 10.68 -132.05 8.29
C GLY A 398 11.93 -132.40 9.12
N ARG A 399 11.84 -133.48 9.90
CA ARG A 399 12.95 -134.01 10.70
C ARG A 399 14.16 -134.41 9.85
N ALA A 400 13.95 -135.25 8.84
CA ALA A 400 15.02 -135.71 7.97
C ALA A 400 15.70 -134.54 7.26
N ARG A 401 14.92 -133.54 6.81
CA ARG A 401 15.42 -132.30 6.20
C ARG A 401 16.30 -131.50 7.15
N LEU A 402 15.94 -131.42 8.43
CA LEU A 402 16.72 -130.72 9.45
C LEU A 402 18.08 -131.39 9.68
N ILE A 403 18.10 -132.70 9.91
CA ILE A 403 19.35 -133.43 10.17
C ILE A 403 20.28 -133.29 8.96
N GLU A 404 19.75 -133.47 7.74
CA GLU A 404 20.49 -133.30 6.49
C GLU A 404 21.10 -131.89 6.38
N VAL A 405 20.34 -130.86 6.72
CA VAL A 405 20.82 -129.46 6.69
C VAL A 405 21.92 -129.22 7.71
N ILE A 406 21.77 -129.74 8.94
CA ILE A 406 22.78 -129.60 9.98
C ILE A 406 24.06 -130.35 9.61
N ASP A 407 23.94 -131.58 9.13
CA ASP A 407 25.09 -132.37 8.72
C ASP A 407 25.87 -131.71 7.57
N ALA A 408 25.18 -131.04 6.65
CA ALA A 408 25.81 -130.32 5.55
C ALA A 408 26.59 -129.06 6.00
N ILE A 409 26.23 -128.47 7.14
CA ILE A 409 26.80 -127.20 7.60
C ILE A 409 27.59 -127.29 8.90
N LYS A 410 27.58 -128.43 9.62
CA LYS A 410 28.19 -128.54 10.96
C LYS A 410 29.67 -128.14 10.99
N ASP A 411 30.41 -128.38 9.92
CA ASP A 411 31.83 -128.01 9.80
C ASP A 411 32.04 -126.51 9.53
N ASP A 412 30.99 -125.77 9.14
CA ASP A 412 31.05 -124.33 8.94
C ASP A 412 30.96 -123.55 10.28
N PHE A 413 30.66 -124.20 11.41
CA PHE A 413 30.47 -123.57 12.72
C PHE A 413 31.23 -124.30 13.84
N GLU A 414 31.67 -123.57 14.86
CA GLU A 414 32.28 -124.18 16.05
C GLU A 414 31.23 -124.81 16.97
N LYS A 415 30.01 -124.27 16.97
CA LYS A 415 28.91 -124.79 17.77
C LYS A 415 27.58 -124.52 17.08
N ILE A 416 26.72 -125.53 17.08
CA ILE A 416 25.31 -125.41 16.68
C ILE A 416 24.46 -125.82 17.86
N LEU A 417 23.55 -124.94 18.29
CA LEU A 417 22.55 -125.22 19.32
C LEU A 417 21.18 -125.30 18.66
N ILE A 418 20.49 -126.43 18.85
CA ILE A 418 19.16 -126.65 18.29
C ILE A 418 18.18 -126.74 19.46
N ILE A 419 17.12 -125.96 19.40
CA ILE A 419 16.01 -125.97 20.36
C ILE A 419 14.81 -126.54 19.63
N THR A 420 14.30 -127.66 20.12
CA THR A 420 13.18 -128.37 19.49
C THR A 420 12.40 -129.17 20.52
N HIS A 421 11.08 -129.23 20.34
CA HIS A 421 10.18 -130.12 21.10
C HIS A 421 10.00 -131.51 20.44
N LEU A 422 10.67 -131.79 19.31
CA LEU A 422 10.55 -133.07 18.61
C LEU A 422 11.34 -134.16 19.34
N GLU A 423 10.62 -135.10 19.97
CA GLU A 423 11.24 -136.19 20.71
C GLU A 423 12.08 -137.11 19.80
N GLU A 424 11.73 -137.21 18.52
CA GLU A 424 12.41 -138.10 17.58
C GLU A 424 13.77 -137.58 17.11
N LEU A 425 14.16 -136.35 17.47
CA LEU A 425 15.51 -135.81 17.23
C LEU A 425 16.49 -136.10 18.36
N LYS A 426 16.01 -136.60 19.51
CA LYS A 426 16.84 -136.81 20.72
C LYS A 426 18.02 -137.77 20.51
N ASP A 427 17.87 -138.74 19.60
CA ASP A 427 18.88 -139.78 19.35
C ASP A 427 19.86 -139.41 18.24
N GLU A 428 19.59 -138.35 17.48
CA GLU A 428 20.43 -137.88 16.37
C GLU A 428 21.56 -136.95 16.85
N PHE A 429 21.45 -136.43 18.07
CA PHE A 429 22.44 -135.53 18.67
C PHE A 429 23.13 -136.18 19.87
N PRO A 430 24.49 -136.16 19.92
CA PRO A 430 25.24 -136.86 20.96
C PRO A 430 25.13 -136.21 22.34
N VAL A 431 24.88 -134.90 22.40
CA VAL A 431 24.76 -134.12 23.65
C VAL A 431 23.45 -133.34 23.59
N ARG A 432 22.63 -133.46 24.64
CA ARG A 432 21.33 -132.79 24.71
C ARG A 432 21.06 -132.18 26.08
N ILE A 433 20.28 -131.09 26.08
CA ILE A 433 19.77 -130.42 27.26
C ILE A 433 18.27 -130.74 27.33
N GLU A 434 17.86 -131.65 28.20
CA GLU A 434 16.45 -132.01 28.35
C GLU A 434 15.80 -131.10 29.39
N VAL A 435 14.79 -130.33 28.98
CA VAL A 435 14.06 -129.40 29.84
C VAL A 435 12.71 -130.00 30.20
N SER A 436 12.48 -130.22 31.49
CA SER A 436 11.23 -130.74 32.05
C SER A 436 10.47 -129.65 32.78
N LYS A 437 9.14 -129.63 32.66
CA LYS A 437 8.27 -128.68 33.38
C LYS A 437 7.43 -129.42 34.42
N ASP A 438 7.47 -128.95 35.66
CA ASP A 438 6.67 -129.42 36.78
C ASP A 438 5.82 -128.29 37.40
N ALA A 439 5.11 -128.58 38.49
CA ALA A 439 4.27 -127.59 39.18
C ALA A 439 5.06 -126.47 39.89
N SER A 440 6.36 -126.66 40.11
CA SER A 440 7.27 -125.71 40.77
C SER A 440 8.10 -124.86 39.80
N GLY A 441 8.17 -125.25 38.52
CA GLY A 441 8.87 -124.50 37.48
C GLY A 441 9.38 -125.40 36.35
N SER A 442 10.44 -124.94 35.67
CA SER A 442 11.16 -125.74 34.68
C SER A 442 12.55 -126.09 35.22
N THR A 443 12.93 -127.36 35.09
CA THR A 443 14.26 -127.89 35.42
C THR A 443 14.91 -128.46 34.16
N PHE A 444 16.23 -128.63 34.16
CA PHE A 444 16.93 -129.22 33.02
C PHE A 444 17.99 -130.21 33.49
N GLU A 445 18.31 -131.17 32.62
CA GLU A 445 19.43 -132.09 32.77
C GLU A 445 20.24 -132.20 31.48
N MET A 446 21.51 -132.52 31.62
CA MET A 446 22.42 -132.79 30.50
C MET A 446 22.46 -134.30 30.25
N VAL A 447 22.22 -134.72 29.03
CA VAL A 447 22.29 -136.14 28.63
C VAL A 447 23.34 -136.29 27.51
N GLY A 448 24.20 -137.31 27.63
CA GLY A 448 25.27 -137.60 26.66
C GLY A 448 26.53 -136.74 26.78
N ALA A 449 26.65 -135.94 27.85
CA ALA A 449 27.79 -135.06 28.14
C ALA A 449 28.98 -135.79 28.78
#